data_AF-A0A6N3R0S6-F1
#
_entry.id   AF-A0A6N3R0S6-F1
#
_cell.length_a   1.000
_cell.length_b   1.000
_cell.length_c   1.000
_cell.angle_alpha   90.00
_cell.angle_beta   90.00
_cell.angle_gamma   90.00
#
_symmetry.space_group_name_H-M   'P 1'
#
loop_
_entity.id
_entity.type
_entity.pdbx_description
1 polymer ?
#
loop_
_entity_poly.entity_id
_entity_poly.type
_entity_poly.pdbx_seq_one_letter_code
_entity_poly.pdbx_strand_id
1 'polypeptide(L)'
;MLLRSALGMGIVMVLMGLAQNIWQFLILRALLGLLGGFVPNANALIATQVPRNKSGWALGTLSTGGVGGALLGPMAGGLLADSYGLRPVFFITTSVLILCFFVTLFCIREKFQPVSKKEMLHMREVVTSLKNPKLVLSLFVTTLIIQVATGSIAPILTLYVRELAGNVSNVAFISGMIASVPGVAALLSAPRLGKLGDRIGPEKILITALIFSVLLLIPMSYVQTPLQLGILRFLLGAADGALLPAVQTLLVYNSSNQIAGRIFSYNQSFRDIGNVTGPLMGAAISANYGFRAVFLVTAGVVLFNAVYSWNSLRRRRIPQVSN
;
A
#
# COMPACT_ATOMS: atom_id res chain seq x y z
N MET A 1 7.42 10.26 17.38
CA MET A 1 7.91 10.48 15.98
C MET A 1 6.81 11.01 15.06
N LEU A 2 5.57 10.50 15.15
CA LEU A 2 4.40 10.95 14.38
C LEU A 2 4.23 12.47 14.31
N LEU A 3 4.30 13.16 15.45
CA LEU A 3 4.19 14.62 15.54
C LEU A 3 5.19 15.35 14.65
N ARG A 4 6.44 14.88 14.60
CA ARG A 4 7.49 15.50 13.77
C ARG A 4 7.20 15.33 12.28
N SER A 5 6.73 14.14 11.88
CA SER A 5 6.35 13.89 10.49
C SER A 5 5.13 14.74 10.09
N ALA A 6 4.08 14.79 10.90
CA ALA A 6 2.88 15.59 10.59
C ALA A 6 3.20 17.08 10.48
N LEU A 7 3.96 17.64 11.43
CA LEU A 7 4.37 19.04 11.41
C LEU A 7 5.29 19.34 10.21
N GLY A 8 6.30 18.50 9.99
CA GLY A 8 7.24 18.66 8.88
C GLY A 8 6.55 18.60 7.51
N MET A 9 5.65 17.62 7.31
CA MET A 9 4.84 17.52 6.10
C MET A 9 3.92 18.74 5.92
N GLY A 10 3.32 19.24 7.00
CA GLY A 10 2.49 20.45 6.97
C GLY A 10 3.27 21.69 6.53
N ILE A 11 4.45 21.92 7.11
CA ILE A 11 5.33 23.04 6.74
C ILE A 11 5.71 22.96 5.26
N VAL A 12 6.13 21.78 4.79
CA VAL A 12 6.52 21.60 3.39
C VAL A 12 5.32 21.81 2.46
N MET A 13 4.11 21.39 2.83
CA MET A 13 2.91 21.63 2.02
C MET A 13 2.59 23.12 1.87
N VAL A 14 2.74 23.92 2.93
CA VAL A 14 2.60 25.38 2.83
C VAL A 14 3.63 25.96 1.85
N LEU A 15 4.89 25.54 1.98
CA LEU A 15 5.96 26.00 1.09
C LEU A 15 5.70 25.59 -0.36
N MET A 16 5.10 24.41 -0.61
CA MET A 16 4.71 23.97 -1.96
C MET A 16 3.60 24.86 -2.54
N GLY A 17 2.63 25.27 -1.71
CA GLY A 17 1.58 26.22 -2.13
C GLY A 17 2.11 27.61 -2.47
N LEU A 18 3.22 28.02 -1.85
CA LEU A 18 3.93 29.27 -2.10
C LEU A 18 5.00 29.18 -3.21
N ALA A 19 5.21 28.00 -3.80
CA ALA A 19 6.24 27.81 -4.81
C ALA A 19 5.95 28.64 -6.07
N GLN A 20 6.97 29.36 -6.54
CA GLN A 20 6.88 30.22 -7.72
C GLN A 20 7.49 29.55 -8.96
N ASN A 21 8.42 28.60 -8.77
CA ASN A 21 9.15 27.93 -9.85
C ASN A 21 9.08 26.40 -9.72
N ILE A 22 9.20 25.70 -10.86
CA ILE A 22 9.14 24.23 -10.90
C ILE A 22 10.26 23.57 -10.08
N TRP A 23 11.48 24.12 -10.10
CA TRP A 23 12.61 23.59 -9.33
C TRP A 23 12.38 23.68 -7.81
N GLN A 24 11.83 24.80 -7.34
CA GLN A 24 11.44 24.97 -5.94
C GLN A 24 10.39 23.92 -5.56
N PHE A 25 9.38 23.72 -6.40
CA PHE A 25 8.34 22.72 -6.19
C PHE A 25 8.91 21.29 -6.15
N LEU A 26 9.82 20.94 -7.06
CA LEU A 26 10.46 19.62 -7.10
C LEU A 26 11.31 19.34 -5.87
N ILE A 27 12.12 20.31 -5.42
CA ILE A 27 12.92 20.20 -4.20
C ILE A 27 12.00 20.01 -2.99
N LEU A 28 10.92 20.79 -2.89
CA LEU A 28 9.95 20.65 -1.81
C LEU A 28 9.22 19.30 -1.87
N ARG A 29 8.93 18.78 -3.05
CA ARG A 29 8.36 17.43 -3.21
C ARG A 29 9.32 16.34 -2.74
N ALA A 30 10.62 16.49 -3.00
CA ALA A 30 11.65 15.60 -2.48
C ALA A 30 11.72 15.66 -0.95
N LEU A 31 11.70 16.87 -0.37
CA LEU A 31 11.64 17.08 1.08
C LEU A 31 10.38 16.49 1.71
N LEU A 32 9.23 16.61 1.06
CA LEU A 32 7.98 15.98 1.50
C LEU A 32 8.12 14.46 1.58
N GLY A 33 8.79 13.84 0.59
CA GLY A 33 9.10 12.42 0.60
C GLY A 33 9.98 12.01 1.78
N LEU A 34 11.02 12.81 2.09
CA LEU A 34 11.90 12.57 3.25
C LEU A 34 11.17 12.69 4.59
N LEU A 35 10.19 13.60 4.69
CA LEU A 35 9.39 13.81 5.90
C LEU A 35 8.17 12.88 5.98
N GLY A 36 7.93 12.05 4.95
CA GLY A 36 6.79 11.13 4.77
C GLY A 36 6.73 9.93 5.72
N GLY A 37 7.26 10.06 6.95
CA GLY A 37 7.33 8.99 7.93
C GLY A 37 6.05 8.75 8.73
N PHE A 38 4.95 9.48 8.49
CA PHE A 38 3.76 9.39 9.33
C PHE A 38 3.11 8.00 9.30
N VAL A 39 2.86 7.46 8.11
CA VAL A 39 2.23 6.14 7.92
C VAL A 39 3.07 4.99 8.51
N PRO A 40 4.36 4.82 8.21
CA PRO A 40 5.16 3.74 8.81
C PRO A 40 5.28 3.87 10.32
N ASN A 41 5.35 5.09 10.87
CA ASN A 41 5.35 5.33 12.31
C ASN A 41 4.01 4.97 12.96
N ALA A 42 2.88 5.20 12.28
CA ALA A 42 1.55 4.84 12.78
C ALA A 42 1.38 3.32 12.82
N ASN A 43 1.81 2.64 11.76
CA ASN A 43 1.88 1.18 11.71
C ASN A 43 2.73 0.61 12.84
N ALA A 44 3.92 1.19 13.07
CA ALA A 44 4.82 0.75 14.13
C ALA A 44 4.23 0.97 15.52
N LEU A 45 3.56 2.10 15.76
CA LEU A 45 2.90 2.38 17.04
C LEU A 45 1.78 1.38 17.32
N ILE A 46 0.93 1.08 16.33
CA ILE A 46 -0.11 0.06 16.47
C ILE A 46 0.53 -1.32 16.72
N ALA A 47 1.59 -1.66 15.98
CA ALA A 47 2.28 -2.93 16.12
C ALA A 47 2.91 -3.15 17.51
N THR A 48 3.37 -2.09 18.18
CA THR A 48 4.02 -2.19 19.50
C THR A 48 3.05 -2.06 20.67
N GLN A 49 1.94 -1.33 20.49
CA GLN A 49 0.98 -1.04 21.56
C GLN A 49 -0.23 -1.98 21.57
N VAL A 50 -0.65 -2.52 20.41
CA VAL A 50 -1.81 -3.40 20.32
C VAL A 50 -1.41 -4.85 20.62
N PRO A 51 -2.14 -5.56 21.50
CA PRO A 51 -1.92 -6.98 21.74
C PRO A 51 -1.87 -7.79 20.45
N ARG A 52 -0.93 -8.74 20.35
CA ARG A 52 -0.65 -9.51 19.12
C ARG A 52 -1.91 -10.17 18.53
N ASN A 53 -2.82 -10.66 19.36
CA ASN A 53 -4.07 -11.30 18.93
C ASN A 53 -5.11 -10.34 18.31
N LYS A 54 -4.92 -9.01 18.43
CA LYS A 54 -5.80 -7.97 17.87
C LYS A 54 -5.08 -7.10 16.84
N SER A 55 -3.81 -7.37 16.55
CA SER A 55 -3.01 -6.57 15.62
C SER A 55 -3.59 -6.57 14.20
N GLY A 56 -4.12 -7.71 13.72
CA GLY A 56 -4.77 -7.82 12.41
C GLY A 56 -5.97 -6.89 12.26
N TRP A 57 -6.88 -6.87 13.23
CA TRP A 57 -8.02 -5.95 13.27
C TRP A 57 -7.61 -4.47 13.35
N ALA A 58 -6.63 -4.13 14.19
CA ALA A 58 -6.17 -2.74 14.36
C ALA A 58 -5.47 -2.21 13.10
N LEU A 59 -4.58 -3.01 12.50
CA LEU A 59 -3.91 -2.69 11.24
C LEU A 59 -4.90 -2.65 10.07
N GLY A 60 -5.87 -3.57 10.05
CA GLY A 60 -6.96 -3.56 9.08
C GLY A 60 -7.78 -2.26 9.15
N THR A 61 -8.11 -1.79 10.36
CA THR A 61 -8.82 -0.52 10.58
C THR A 61 -8.00 0.68 10.11
N LEU A 62 -6.70 0.70 10.40
CA LEU A 62 -5.79 1.73 9.89
C LEU A 62 -5.71 1.71 8.36
N SER A 63 -5.66 0.52 7.76
CA SER A 63 -5.67 0.34 6.31
C SER A 63 -6.96 0.86 5.68
N THR A 64 -8.12 0.66 6.31
CA THR A 64 -9.40 1.24 5.86
C THR A 64 -9.31 2.77 5.80
N GLY A 65 -8.69 3.41 6.78
CA GLY A 65 -8.43 4.86 6.74
C GLY A 65 -7.54 5.27 5.56
N GLY A 66 -6.49 4.49 5.27
CA GLY A 66 -5.63 4.69 4.11
C GLY A 66 -6.35 4.56 2.77
N VAL A 67 -7.20 3.53 2.61
CA VAL A 67 -8.03 3.33 1.41
C VAL A 67 -9.06 4.45 1.29
N GLY A 68 -9.73 4.82 2.39
CA GLY A 68 -10.67 5.93 2.42
C GLY A 68 -10.02 7.24 1.99
N GLY A 69 -8.81 7.54 2.49
CA GLY A 69 -8.04 8.71 2.07
C GLY A 69 -7.61 8.66 0.60
N ALA A 70 -7.24 7.50 0.08
CA ALA A 70 -6.88 7.33 -1.34
C ALA A 70 -8.09 7.50 -2.28
N LEU A 71 -9.30 7.22 -1.82
CA LEU A 71 -10.53 7.42 -2.58
C LEU A 71 -11.06 8.86 -2.45
N LEU A 72 -11.18 9.37 -1.23
CA LEU A 72 -11.73 10.70 -0.96
C LEU A 72 -10.74 11.83 -1.30
N GLY A 73 -9.44 11.57 -1.21
CA GLY A 73 -8.40 12.57 -1.44
C GLY A 73 -8.41 13.15 -2.86
N PRO A 74 -8.31 12.32 -3.93
CA PRO A 74 -8.41 12.80 -5.30
C PRO A 74 -9.76 13.45 -5.62
N MET A 75 -10.86 12.95 -5.04
CA MET A 75 -12.19 13.54 -5.25
C MET A 75 -12.28 14.94 -4.63
N ALA A 76 -11.91 15.10 -3.36
CA ALA A 76 -11.89 16.40 -2.68
C ALA A 76 -10.87 17.35 -3.32
N GLY A 77 -9.67 16.86 -3.60
CA GLY A 77 -8.60 17.63 -4.23
C GLY A 77 -8.94 18.11 -5.64
N GLY A 78 -9.58 17.26 -6.45
CA GLY A 78 -10.03 17.60 -7.80
C GLY A 78 -11.13 18.67 -7.79
N LEU A 79 -12.17 18.47 -6.99
CA LEU A 79 -13.26 19.45 -6.85
C LEU A 79 -12.76 20.82 -6.35
N LEU A 80 -11.85 20.81 -5.37
CA LEU A 80 -11.22 22.03 -4.86
C LEU A 80 -10.30 22.68 -5.91
N ALA A 81 -9.57 21.88 -6.68
CA ALA A 81 -8.72 22.38 -7.75
C ALA A 81 -9.52 23.01 -8.90
N ASP A 82 -10.67 22.42 -9.26
CA ASP A 82 -11.53 22.94 -10.33
C ASP A 82 -12.21 24.25 -9.93
N SER A 83 -12.60 24.41 -8.66
CA SER A 83 -13.31 25.59 -8.16
C SER A 83 -12.40 26.73 -7.69
N TYR A 84 -11.28 26.42 -7.03
CA TYR A 84 -10.38 27.39 -6.40
C TYR A 84 -8.95 27.37 -6.97
N GLY A 85 -8.66 26.52 -7.94
CA GLY A 85 -7.31 26.32 -8.48
C GLY A 85 -6.43 25.41 -7.61
N LEU A 86 -5.26 25.03 -8.13
CA LEU A 86 -4.37 24.06 -7.47
C LEU A 86 -3.67 24.61 -6.21
N ARG A 87 -3.41 25.93 -6.12
CA ARG A 87 -2.68 26.52 -4.99
C ARG A 87 -3.43 26.41 -3.65
N PRO A 88 -4.73 26.79 -3.54
CA PRO A 88 -5.50 26.63 -2.30
C PRO A 88 -5.56 25.20 -1.75
N VAL A 89 -5.50 24.18 -2.62
CA VAL A 89 -5.51 22.76 -2.22
C VAL A 89 -4.35 22.43 -1.26
N PHE A 90 -3.18 23.03 -1.45
CA PHE A 90 -2.02 22.83 -0.56
C PHE A 90 -2.27 23.39 0.85
N PHE A 91 -2.90 24.56 0.95
CA PHE A 91 -3.23 25.17 2.25
C PHE A 91 -4.34 24.40 2.97
N ILE A 92 -5.36 23.94 2.26
CA ILE A 92 -6.41 23.08 2.83
C ILE A 92 -5.83 21.76 3.35
N THR A 93 -4.97 21.11 2.55
CA THR A 93 -4.27 19.88 2.96
C THR A 93 -3.41 20.12 4.20
N THR A 94 -2.77 21.29 4.30
CA THR A 94 -2.01 21.70 5.50
C THR A 94 -2.93 21.79 6.71
N SER A 95 -4.10 22.42 6.61
CA SER A 95 -5.06 22.51 7.72
C SER A 95 -5.47 21.14 8.23
N VAL A 96 -5.68 20.18 7.33
CA VAL A 96 -5.98 18.78 7.69
C VAL A 96 -4.79 18.12 8.41
N LEU A 97 -3.55 18.34 7.93
CA LEU A 97 -2.34 17.82 8.59
C LEU A 97 -2.10 18.43 9.98
N ILE A 98 -2.38 19.73 10.15
CA ILE A 98 -2.30 20.43 11.44
C ILE A 98 -3.37 19.88 12.40
N LEU A 99 -4.60 19.68 11.93
CA LEU A 99 -5.63 19.02 12.73
C LEU A 99 -5.18 17.62 13.17
N CYS A 100 -4.61 16.84 12.25
CA CYS A 100 -4.07 15.52 12.55
C CYS A 100 -2.92 15.58 13.56
N PHE A 101 -2.07 16.61 13.51
CA PHE A 101 -1.03 16.87 14.50
C PHE A 101 -1.64 17.10 15.90
N PHE A 102 -2.65 17.96 16.03
CA PHE A 102 -3.30 18.21 17.32
C PHE A 102 -4.04 16.98 17.86
N VAL A 103 -4.75 16.24 17.00
CA VAL A 103 -5.39 14.97 17.39
C VAL A 103 -4.34 13.98 17.88
N THR A 104 -3.21 13.86 17.18
CA THR A 104 -2.09 13.01 17.61
C THR A 104 -1.51 13.48 18.94
N LEU A 105 -1.37 14.79 19.14
CA LEU A 105 -0.79 15.39 20.34
C LEU A 105 -1.64 15.13 21.58
N PHE A 106 -2.95 15.28 21.47
CA PHE A 106 -3.87 15.19 22.62
C PHE A 106 -4.42 13.79 22.85
N CYS A 107 -4.73 13.04 21.78
CA CYS A 107 -5.40 11.74 21.90
C CYS A 107 -4.44 10.55 22.01
N ILE A 108 -3.22 10.65 21.46
CA ILE A 108 -2.27 9.52 21.45
C ILE A 108 -1.28 9.67 22.61
N ARG A 109 -1.49 8.89 23.67
CA ARG A 109 -0.53 8.74 24.77
C ARG A 109 0.37 7.53 24.52
N GLU A 110 1.61 7.80 24.16
CA GLU A 110 2.63 6.77 24.02
C GLU A 110 3.21 6.44 25.40
N LYS A 111 3.14 5.18 25.83
CA LYS A 111 3.99 4.68 26.92
C LYS A 111 5.40 4.47 26.36
N PHE A 112 6.09 5.57 26.09
CA PHE A 112 7.44 5.55 25.53
C PHE A 112 8.43 5.22 26.63
N GLN A 113 9.00 4.02 26.59
CA GLN A 113 10.24 3.72 27.32
C GLN A 113 11.41 4.01 26.36
N PRO A 114 12.17 5.09 26.58
CA PRO A 114 13.32 5.41 25.73
C PRO A 114 14.34 4.28 25.80
N VAL A 115 14.57 3.61 24.67
CA VAL A 115 15.71 2.70 24.49
C VAL A 115 16.97 3.57 24.44
N SER A 116 17.97 3.27 25.27
CA SER A 116 19.19 4.07 25.34
C SER A 116 19.90 4.07 23.99
N LYS A 117 20.56 5.18 23.62
CA LYS A 117 21.30 5.29 22.34
C LYS A 117 22.40 4.21 22.21
N LYS A 118 22.88 3.66 23.34
CA LYS A 118 23.81 2.52 23.42
C LYS A 118 23.17 1.15 23.13
N GLU A 119 21.85 1.04 23.23
CA GLU A 119 21.06 -0.17 22.98
C GLU A 119 20.41 -0.17 21.59
N MET A 120 20.66 0.88 20.79
CA MET A 120 20.20 0.93 19.41
C MET A 120 20.98 -0.08 18.57
N LEU A 121 20.33 -1.20 18.27
CA LEU A 121 20.90 -2.27 17.46
C LEU A 121 21.50 -1.73 16.15
N HIS A 122 22.66 -2.22 15.73
CA HIS A 122 23.20 -1.96 14.39
C HIS A 122 22.42 -2.73 13.31
N MET A 123 22.58 -2.37 12.03
CA MET A 123 21.83 -3.00 10.92
C MET A 123 21.94 -4.53 10.91
N ARG A 124 23.15 -5.06 11.16
CA ARG A 124 23.38 -6.51 11.26
C ARG A 124 22.62 -7.13 12.43
N GLU A 125 22.59 -6.44 13.56
CA GLU A 125 21.90 -6.87 14.78
C GLU A 125 20.38 -6.83 14.63
N VAL A 126 19.84 -5.90 13.82
CA VAL A 126 18.41 -5.90 13.43
C VAL A 126 18.07 -7.17 12.67
N VAL A 127 18.89 -7.55 11.68
CA VAL A 127 18.66 -8.74 10.86
C VAL A 127 18.76 -10.02 11.69
N THR A 128 19.71 -10.10 12.63
CA THR A 128 19.84 -11.25 13.54
C THR A 128 18.78 -11.27 14.65
N SER A 129 18.22 -10.12 15.03
CA SER A 129 17.12 -10.02 16.00
C SER A 129 15.77 -10.47 15.42
N LEU A 130 15.65 -10.53 14.09
CA LEU A 130 14.45 -11.07 13.45
C LEU A 130 14.34 -12.57 13.71
N LYS A 131 13.15 -13.00 14.14
CA LYS A 131 12.82 -14.43 14.23
C LYS A 131 13.03 -15.16 12.90
N ASN A 132 12.82 -14.43 11.79
CA ASN A 132 12.92 -14.94 10.43
C ASN A 132 13.35 -13.85 9.43
N PRO A 133 14.65 -13.63 9.24
CA PRO A 133 15.11 -12.65 8.27
C PRO A 133 14.67 -12.98 6.83
N LYS A 134 14.66 -14.27 6.45
CA LYS A 134 14.19 -14.71 5.12
C LYS A 134 12.70 -14.44 4.88
N LEU A 135 11.86 -14.69 5.89
CA LEU A 135 10.42 -14.42 5.77
C LEU A 135 10.15 -12.92 5.71
N VAL A 136 10.83 -12.12 6.54
CA VAL A 136 10.66 -10.66 6.54
C VAL A 136 11.10 -10.06 5.20
N LEU A 137 12.21 -10.54 4.62
CA LEU A 137 12.59 -10.17 3.27
C LEU A 137 11.54 -10.60 2.24
N SER A 138 10.99 -11.81 2.37
CA SER A 138 9.89 -12.27 1.50
C SER A 138 8.70 -11.31 1.57
N LEU A 139 8.32 -10.85 2.76
CA LEU A 139 7.22 -9.91 2.96
C LEU A 139 7.50 -8.52 2.35
N PHE A 140 8.75 -8.04 2.42
CA PHE A 140 9.15 -6.80 1.74
C PHE A 140 9.02 -6.92 0.22
N VAL A 141 9.49 -8.04 -0.34
CA VAL A 141 9.35 -8.35 -1.78
C VAL A 141 7.87 -8.49 -2.15
N THR A 142 7.06 -9.11 -1.30
CA THR A 142 5.61 -9.22 -1.50
C THR A 142 4.95 -7.84 -1.55
N THR A 143 5.25 -6.93 -0.62
CA THR A 143 4.74 -5.55 -0.65
C THR A 143 5.15 -4.83 -1.93
N LEU A 144 6.41 -4.96 -2.35
CA LEU A 144 6.89 -4.37 -3.61
C LEU A 144 6.08 -4.90 -4.79
N ILE A 145 5.91 -6.22 -4.91
CA ILE A 145 5.19 -6.83 -6.03
C ILE A 145 3.71 -6.44 -6.04
N ILE A 146 3.06 -6.35 -4.88
CA ILE A 146 1.68 -5.84 -4.79
C ILE A 146 1.59 -4.44 -5.41
N GLN A 147 2.52 -3.54 -5.07
CA GLN A 147 2.51 -2.18 -5.64
C GLN A 147 2.91 -2.14 -7.12
N VAL A 148 3.84 -3.00 -7.56
CA VAL A 148 4.16 -3.14 -8.99
C VAL A 148 2.92 -3.57 -9.77
N ALA A 149 2.17 -4.54 -9.25
CA ALA A 149 0.96 -5.03 -9.90
C ALA A 149 -0.10 -3.93 -10.01
N THR A 150 -0.42 -3.25 -8.91
CA THR A 150 -1.38 -2.12 -8.91
C THR A 150 -0.91 -0.98 -9.82
N GLY A 151 0.38 -0.60 -9.71
CA GLY A 151 0.97 0.53 -10.43
C GLY A 151 1.13 0.29 -11.93
N SER A 152 1.35 -0.95 -12.37
CA SER A 152 1.47 -1.28 -13.80
C SER A 152 0.18 -1.10 -14.58
N ILE A 153 -0.96 -1.25 -13.89
CA ILE A 153 -2.28 -1.24 -14.51
C ILE A 153 -2.89 0.17 -14.53
N ALA A 154 -2.64 0.98 -13.49
CA ALA A 154 -3.24 2.30 -13.34
C ALA A 154 -3.01 3.27 -14.53
N PRO A 155 -1.79 3.49 -15.05
CA PRO A 155 -1.55 4.51 -16.07
C PRO A 155 -2.12 4.12 -17.45
N ILE A 156 -2.25 2.83 -17.73
CA ILE A 156 -2.71 2.32 -19.03
C ILE A 156 -4.22 2.09 -19.07
N LEU A 157 -4.90 2.14 -17.91
CA LEU A 157 -6.30 1.72 -17.79
C LEU A 157 -7.21 2.48 -18.77
N THR A 158 -7.11 3.80 -18.80
CA THR A 158 -7.94 4.65 -19.67
C THR A 158 -7.71 4.35 -21.15
N LEU A 159 -6.46 4.06 -21.54
CA LEU A 159 -6.13 3.70 -22.91
C LEU A 159 -6.68 2.32 -23.26
N TYR A 160 -6.61 1.36 -22.34
CA TYR A 160 -7.17 0.03 -22.55
C TYR A 160 -8.70 0.05 -22.64
N VAL A 161 -9.38 0.84 -21.79
CA VAL A 161 -10.83 1.02 -21.88
C VAL A 161 -11.23 1.65 -23.21
N ARG A 162 -10.45 2.61 -23.73
CA ARG A 162 -10.66 3.19 -25.06
C ARG A 162 -10.57 2.12 -26.16
N GLU A 163 -9.58 1.23 -26.08
CA GLU A 163 -9.44 0.12 -27.05
C GLU A 163 -10.64 -0.84 -27.01
N LEU A 164 -11.16 -1.14 -25.82
CA LEU A 164 -12.29 -2.06 -25.64
C LEU A 164 -13.65 -1.44 -25.99
N ALA A 165 -13.86 -0.16 -25.64
CA ALA A 165 -15.13 0.52 -25.84
C ALA A 165 -15.28 1.11 -27.26
N GLY A 166 -14.16 1.36 -27.96
CA GLY A 166 -14.13 2.15 -29.18
C GLY A 166 -14.24 3.66 -28.94
N ASN A 167 -14.54 4.43 -29.99
CA ASN A 167 -14.68 5.88 -29.94
C ASN A 167 -16.02 6.33 -29.31
N VAL A 168 -16.25 5.96 -28.06
CA VAL A 168 -17.39 6.43 -27.28
C VAL A 168 -17.05 7.79 -26.66
N SER A 169 -18.00 8.72 -26.63
CA SER A 169 -17.81 10.05 -26.01
C SER A 169 -17.47 9.99 -24.51
N ASN A 170 -17.82 8.89 -23.83
CA ASN A 170 -17.73 8.75 -22.37
C ASN A 170 -16.55 7.88 -21.85
N VAL A 171 -15.49 7.66 -22.62
CA VAL A 171 -14.34 6.83 -22.20
C VAL A 171 -13.76 7.26 -20.84
N ALA A 172 -13.63 8.56 -20.59
CA ALA A 172 -13.09 9.07 -19.33
C ALA A 172 -13.96 8.69 -18.13
N PHE A 173 -15.27 8.82 -18.25
CA PHE A 173 -16.23 8.45 -17.20
C PHE A 173 -16.21 6.94 -16.94
N ILE A 174 -16.24 6.12 -18.00
CA ILE A 174 -16.16 4.65 -17.88
C ILE A 174 -14.84 4.23 -17.24
N SER A 175 -13.73 4.84 -17.65
CA SER A 175 -12.41 4.56 -17.08
C SER A 175 -12.34 4.92 -15.60
N GLY A 176 -12.91 6.08 -15.22
CA GLY A 176 -13.01 6.49 -13.82
C GLY A 176 -13.82 5.53 -12.96
N MET A 177 -14.95 5.04 -13.48
CA MET A 177 -15.74 4.00 -12.79
C MET A 177 -14.95 2.69 -12.63
N ILE A 178 -14.30 2.20 -13.69
CA ILE A 178 -13.51 0.97 -13.62
C ILE A 178 -12.29 1.13 -12.70
N ALA A 179 -11.71 2.33 -12.63
CA ALA A 179 -10.59 2.63 -11.75
C ALA A 179 -10.97 2.62 -10.26
N SER A 180 -12.20 3.01 -9.91
CA SER A 180 -12.67 3.08 -8.52
C SER A 180 -13.17 1.73 -7.99
N VAL A 181 -13.66 0.86 -8.88
CA VAL A 181 -14.20 -0.47 -8.55
C VAL A 181 -13.30 -1.32 -7.63
N PRO A 182 -11.98 -1.47 -7.87
CA PRO A 182 -11.09 -2.21 -6.97
C PRO A 182 -11.07 -1.64 -5.55
N GLY A 183 -11.09 -0.31 -5.41
CA GLY A 183 -11.08 0.36 -4.12
C GLY A 183 -12.36 0.09 -3.33
N VAL A 184 -13.52 0.15 -3.99
CA VAL A 184 -14.82 -0.22 -3.39
C VAL A 184 -14.82 -1.69 -2.96
N ALA A 185 -14.37 -2.58 -3.83
CA ALA A 185 -14.31 -4.02 -3.54
C ALA A 185 -13.41 -4.31 -2.33
N ALA A 186 -12.24 -3.69 -2.26
CA ALA A 186 -11.31 -3.80 -1.13
C ALA A 186 -11.94 -3.29 0.17
N LEU A 187 -12.68 -2.18 0.12
CA LEU A 187 -13.35 -1.60 1.30
C LEU A 187 -14.43 -2.55 1.86
N LEU A 188 -15.17 -3.22 0.98
CA LEU A 188 -16.21 -4.18 1.36
C LEU A 188 -15.63 -5.53 1.84
N SER A 189 -14.50 -5.96 1.27
CA SER A 189 -13.90 -7.27 1.55
C SER A 189 -12.93 -7.24 2.73
N ALA A 190 -12.17 -6.16 2.91
CA ALA A 190 -11.06 -6.07 3.87
C ALA A 190 -11.45 -6.43 5.31
N PRO A 191 -12.59 -5.99 5.88
CA PRO A 191 -12.98 -6.37 7.24
C PRO A 191 -13.30 -7.87 7.36
N ARG A 192 -13.92 -8.46 6.34
CA ARG A 192 -14.33 -9.87 6.35
C ARG A 192 -13.13 -10.78 6.14
N LEU A 193 -12.31 -10.48 5.15
CA LEU A 193 -11.10 -11.23 4.85
C LEU A 193 -10.02 -11.05 5.93
N GLY A 194 -9.90 -9.86 6.52
CA GLY A 194 -9.02 -9.63 7.67
C GLY A 194 -9.39 -10.49 8.87
N LYS A 195 -10.68 -10.50 9.26
CA LYS A 195 -11.20 -11.39 10.33
C LYS A 195 -11.01 -12.87 10.02
N LEU A 196 -11.18 -13.26 8.75
CA LEU A 196 -10.90 -14.62 8.32
C LEU A 196 -9.41 -14.94 8.52
N GLY A 197 -8.52 -13.98 8.27
CA GLY A 197 -7.07 -14.13 8.42
C GLY A 197 -6.64 -14.33 9.84
N ASP A 198 -7.29 -13.61 10.75
CA ASP A 198 -7.10 -13.81 12.19
C ASP A 198 -7.53 -15.22 12.65
N ARG A 199 -8.48 -15.87 11.95
CA ARG A 199 -8.96 -17.23 12.28
C ARG A 199 -8.14 -18.34 11.63
N ILE A 200 -7.84 -18.25 10.34
CA ILE A 200 -7.22 -19.35 9.58
C ILE A 200 -5.69 -19.23 9.46
N GLY A 201 -5.15 -18.06 9.83
CA GLY A 201 -3.75 -17.68 9.75
C GLY A 201 -3.49 -16.66 8.63
N PRO A 202 -2.78 -15.55 8.89
CA PRO A 202 -2.47 -14.54 7.88
C PRO A 202 -1.60 -15.09 6.74
N GLU A 203 -0.79 -16.13 6.98
CA GLU A 203 0.01 -16.82 5.98
C GLU A 203 -0.86 -17.44 4.88
N LYS A 204 -1.95 -18.12 5.28
CA LYS A 204 -2.84 -18.80 4.32
C LYS A 204 -3.58 -17.78 3.47
N ILE A 205 -4.10 -16.72 4.10
CA ILE A 205 -4.79 -15.64 3.39
C ILE A 205 -3.88 -14.99 2.36
N LEU A 206 -2.64 -14.68 2.74
CA LEU A 206 -1.68 -14.07 1.83
C LEU A 206 -1.51 -14.93 0.57
N ILE A 207 -1.26 -16.23 0.73
CA ILE A 207 -1.05 -17.12 -0.41
C ILE A 207 -2.33 -17.30 -1.24
N THR A 208 -3.47 -17.55 -0.60
CA THR A 208 -4.73 -17.77 -1.33
C THR A 208 -5.12 -16.54 -2.12
N ALA A 209 -4.93 -15.34 -1.55
CA ALA A 209 -5.21 -14.09 -2.24
C ALA A 209 -4.22 -13.88 -3.40
N LEU A 210 -2.92 -14.14 -3.22
CA LEU A 210 -1.95 -14.04 -4.32
C LEU A 210 -2.27 -14.99 -5.48
N ILE A 211 -2.60 -16.26 -5.19
CA ILE A 211 -3.00 -17.23 -6.23
C ILE A 211 -4.28 -16.77 -6.93
N PHE A 212 -5.27 -16.32 -6.16
CA PHE A 212 -6.52 -15.82 -6.73
C PHE A 212 -6.30 -14.57 -7.60
N SER A 213 -5.41 -13.66 -7.20
CA SER A 213 -5.01 -12.52 -8.02
C SER A 213 -4.38 -12.96 -9.36
N VAL A 214 -3.53 -13.99 -9.38
CA VAL A 214 -2.99 -14.55 -10.64
C VAL A 214 -4.11 -15.10 -11.52
N LEU A 215 -5.04 -15.88 -10.94
CA LEU A 215 -6.17 -16.46 -11.67
C LEU A 215 -7.11 -15.41 -12.25
N LEU A 216 -7.19 -14.22 -11.66
CA LEU A 216 -7.98 -13.10 -12.17
C LEU A 216 -7.23 -12.24 -13.19
N LEU A 217 -5.91 -12.10 -13.07
CA LEU A 217 -5.10 -11.30 -13.99
C LEU A 217 -4.99 -11.94 -15.37
N ILE A 218 -4.93 -13.28 -15.46
CA ILE A 218 -4.89 -13.98 -16.75
C ILE A 218 -6.12 -13.68 -17.62
N PRO A 219 -7.37 -13.87 -17.17
CA PRO A 219 -8.55 -13.56 -17.98
C PRO A 219 -8.71 -12.06 -18.28
N MET A 220 -8.13 -11.15 -17.48
CA MET A 220 -8.12 -9.71 -17.82
C MET A 220 -7.41 -9.41 -19.14
N SER A 221 -6.47 -10.25 -19.56
CA SER A 221 -5.77 -10.12 -20.84
C SER A 221 -6.67 -10.43 -22.04
N TYR A 222 -7.75 -11.20 -21.84
CA TYR A 222 -8.63 -11.68 -22.91
C TYR A 222 -10.00 -10.99 -22.91
N VAL A 223 -10.18 -9.94 -22.11
CA VAL A 223 -11.46 -9.23 -22.05
C VAL A 223 -11.74 -8.51 -23.36
N GLN A 224 -13.00 -8.51 -23.76
CA GLN A 224 -13.47 -7.85 -24.98
C GLN A 224 -14.32 -6.61 -24.68
N THR A 225 -14.83 -6.49 -23.45
CA THR A 225 -15.70 -5.38 -23.05
C THR A 225 -15.20 -4.69 -21.78
N PRO A 226 -15.45 -3.38 -21.61
CA PRO A 226 -15.13 -2.66 -20.38
C PRO A 226 -15.85 -3.23 -19.15
N LEU A 227 -17.06 -3.76 -19.32
CA LEU A 227 -17.82 -4.37 -18.23
C LEU A 227 -17.14 -5.64 -17.69
N GLN A 228 -16.66 -6.52 -18.58
CA GLN A 228 -15.91 -7.71 -18.18
C GLN A 228 -14.63 -7.34 -17.42
N LEU A 229 -13.92 -6.30 -17.89
CA LEU A 229 -12.77 -5.75 -17.17
C LEU A 229 -13.17 -5.24 -15.78
N GLY A 230 -14.28 -4.50 -15.67
CA GLY A 230 -14.82 -4.00 -14.41
C GLY A 230 -15.13 -5.11 -13.40
N ILE A 231 -15.79 -6.19 -13.84
CA ILE A 231 -16.12 -7.35 -12.98
C ILE A 231 -14.84 -8.01 -12.47
N LEU A 232 -13.88 -8.30 -13.34
CA LEU A 232 -12.61 -8.91 -12.92
C LEU A 232 -11.83 -7.98 -11.98
N ARG A 233 -11.86 -6.66 -12.21
CA ARG A 233 -11.24 -5.65 -11.35
C ARG A 233 -11.88 -5.60 -9.97
N PHE A 234 -13.20 -5.78 -9.88
CA PHE A 234 -13.91 -5.88 -8.62
C PHE A 234 -13.40 -7.10 -7.82
N LEU A 235 -13.34 -8.26 -8.47
CA LEU A 235 -12.85 -9.49 -7.83
C LEU A 235 -11.38 -9.37 -7.39
N LEU A 236 -10.55 -8.71 -8.21
CA LEU A 236 -9.13 -8.48 -7.87
C LEU A 236 -9.00 -7.53 -6.68
N GLY A 237 -9.77 -6.43 -6.66
CA GLY A 237 -9.79 -5.50 -5.53
C GLY A 237 -10.25 -6.16 -4.23
N ALA A 238 -11.21 -7.09 -4.32
CA ALA A 238 -11.63 -7.87 -3.16
C ALA A 238 -10.48 -8.71 -2.59
N ALA A 239 -9.65 -9.32 -3.44
CA ALA A 239 -8.46 -10.08 -3.03
C ALA A 239 -7.36 -9.18 -2.45
N ASP A 240 -7.07 -8.07 -3.13
CA ASP A 240 -6.05 -7.10 -2.75
C ASP A 240 -6.32 -6.46 -1.38
N GLY A 241 -7.60 -6.29 -1.03
CA GLY A 241 -8.02 -5.76 0.27
C GLY A 241 -7.50 -6.55 1.48
N ALA A 242 -7.10 -7.82 1.31
CA ALA A 242 -6.56 -8.66 2.38
C ALA A 242 -5.02 -8.77 2.36
N LEU A 243 -4.37 -8.45 1.24
CA LEU A 243 -2.93 -8.69 1.04
C LEU A 243 -2.07 -7.80 1.94
N LEU A 244 -2.25 -6.48 1.90
CA LEU A 244 -1.45 -5.55 2.70
C LEU A 244 -1.65 -5.74 4.22
N PRO A 245 -2.88 -5.90 4.75
CA PRO A 245 -3.07 -6.23 6.16
C PRO A 245 -2.41 -7.55 6.58
N ALA A 246 -2.46 -8.60 5.73
CA ALA A 246 -1.80 -9.87 6.01
C ALA A 246 -0.27 -9.70 6.09
N VAL A 247 0.33 -8.95 5.16
CA VAL A 247 1.78 -8.63 5.20
C VAL A 247 2.14 -7.87 6.47
N GLN A 248 1.40 -6.81 6.79
CA GLN A 248 1.66 -6.01 8.00
C GLN A 248 1.56 -6.87 9.27
N THR A 249 0.54 -7.71 9.36
CA THR A 249 0.34 -8.65 10.47
C THR A 249 1.51 -9.63 10.61
N LEU A 250 1.97 -10.23 9.50
CA LEU A 250 3.13 -11.13 9.49
C LEU A 250 4.42 -10.41 9.88
N LEU A 251 4.61 -9.15 9.48
CA LEU A 251 5.74 -8.33 9.91
C LEU A 251 5.69 -8.10 11.42
N VAL A 252 4.52 -7.79 12.01
CA VAL A 252 4.37 -7.65 13.48
C VAL A 252 4.76 -8.94 14.20
N TYR A 253 4.28 -10.10 13.75
CA TYR A 253 4.57 -11.38 14.40
C TYR A 253 6.06 -11.79 14.34
N ASN A 254 6.78 -11.32 13.32
CA ASN A 254 8.19 -11.63 13.09
C ASN A 254 9.16 -10.53 13.55
N SER A 255 8.65 -9.39 14.03
CA SER A 255 9.44 -8.27 14.57
C SER A 255 9.38 -8.23 16.09
N SER A 256 10.48 -7.79 16.73
CA SER A 256 10.45 -7.38 18.13
C SER A 256 9.97 -5.93 18.26
N ASN A 257 9.47 -5.55 19.44
CA ASN A 257 8.99 -4.18 19.68
C ASN A 257 10.09 -3.12 19.47
N GLN A 258 11.35 -3.49 19.66
CA GLN A 258 12.50 -2.60 19.50
C GLN A 258 12.82 -2.26 18.04
N ILE A 259 12.55 -3.19 17.10
CA ILE A 259 12.90 -3.02 15.67
C ILE A 259 11.69 -2.79 14.77
N ALA A 260 10.46 -2.92 15.28
CA ALA A 260 9.23 -2.77 14.51
C ALA A 260 9.21 -1.49 13.66
N GLY A 261 9.59 -0.33 14.23
CA GLY A 261 9.67 0.93 13.49
C GLY A 261 10.58 0.87 12.27
N ARG A 262 11.74 0.21 12.37
CA ARG A 262 12.67 0.04 11.24
C ARG A 262 12.11 -0.91 10.19
N ILE A 263 11.51 -2.02 10.61
CA ILE A 263 10.89 -2.99 9.71
C ILE A 263 9.74 -2.39 8.90
N PHE A 264 8.86 -1.63 9.54
CA PHE A 264 7.78 -0.92 8.83
C PHE A 264 8.31 0.18 7.91
N SER A 265 9.39 0.85 8.29
CA SER A 265 10.05 1.84 7.43
C SER A 265 10.67 1.18 6.19
N TYR A 266 11.36 0.04 6.34
CA TYR A 266 11.87 -0.71 5.19
C TYR A 266 10.75 -1.22 4.31
N ASN A 267 9.68 -1.80 4.89
CA ASN A 267 8.54 -2.24 4.12
C ASN A 267 7.92 -1.11 3.29
N GLN A 268 7.85 0.11 3.86
CA GLN A 268 7.39 1.29 3.15
C GLN A 268 8.34 1.68 2.00
N SER A 269 9.67 1.61 2.19
CA SER A 269 10.62 1.84 1.09
C SER A 269 10.44 0.85 -0.06
N PHE A 270 10.23 -0.45 0.22
CA PHE A 270 9.92 -1.46 -0.81
C PHE A 270 8.58 -1.16 -1.51
N ARG A 271 7.58 -0.69 -0.77
CA ARG A 271 6.29 -0.21 -1.31
C ARG A 271 6.50 0.94 -2.30
N ASP A 272 7.32 1.92 -1.93
CA ASP A 272 7.57 3.10 -2.75
C ASP A 272 8.40 2.77 -3.99
N ILE A 273 9.36 1.83 -3.90
CA ILE A 273 10.04 1.27 -5.08
C ILE A 273 9.01 0.65 -6.02
N GLY A 274 8.09 -0.17 -5.51
CA GLY A 274 7.03 -0.77 -6.32
C GLY A 274 6.10 0.26 -6.97
N ASN A 275 5.81 1.37 -6.28
CA ASN A 275 5.03 2.49 -6.82
C ASN A 275 5.72 3.20 -7.99
N VAL A 276 7.05 3.20 -8.05
CA VAL A 276 7.82 3.77 -9.16
C VAL A 276 7.99 2.73 -10.27
N THR A 277 8.37 1.51 -9.94
CA THR A 277 8.63 0.44 -10.92
C THR A 277 7.36 -0.01 -11.63
N GLY A 278 6.22 -0.07 -10.93
CA GLY A 278 4.94 -0.50 -11.50
C GLY A 278 4.53 0.30 -12.74
N PRO A 279 4.32 1.62 -12.64
CA PRO A 279 3.93 2.45 -13.79
C PRO A 279 4.95 2.41 -14.93
N LEU A 280 6.25 2.39 -14.63
CA LEU A 280 7.30 2.25 -15.64
C LEU A 280 7.20 0.92 -16.39
N MET A 281 7.02 -0.18 -15.66
CA MET A 281 6.82 -1.51 -16.23
C MET A 281 5.54 -1.57 -17.08
N GLY A 282 4.43 -1.03 -16.57
CA GLY A 282 3.15 -0.99 -17.27
C GLY A 282 3.25 -0.21 -18.59
N ALA A 283 3.83 0.98 -18.56
CA ALA A 283 4.01 1.83 -19.75
C ALA A 283 4.96 1.20 -20.78
N ALA A 284 6.10 0.64 -20.35
CA ALA A 284 7.07 0.02 -21.24
C ALA A 284 6.52 -1.24 -21.92
N ILE A 285 5.79 -2.09 -21.19
CA ILE A 285 5.19 -3.30 -21.75
C ILE A 285 4.04 -2.93 -22.69
N SER A 286 3.17 -1.99 -22.28
CA SER A 286 2.05 -1.59 -23.13
C SER A 286 2.50 -0.97 -24.45
N ALA A 287 3.60 -0.21 -24.43
CA ALA A 287 4.14 0.42 -25.64
C ALA A 287 4.69 -0.58 -26.66
N ASN A 288 5.28 -1.70 -26.22
CA ASN A 288 5.95 -2.66 -27.10
C ASN A 288 5.09 -3.89 -27.43
N TYR A 289 4.27 -4.35 -26.48
CA TYR A 289 3.53 -5.62 -26.57
C TYR A 289 2.01 -5.45 -26.42
N GLY A 290 1.52 -4.21 -26.30
CA GLY A 290 0.11 -3.88 -26.14
C GLY A 290 -0.41 -4.01 -24.70
N PHE A 291 -1.61 -3.49 -24.43
CA PHE A 291 -2.16 -3.43 -23.08
C PHE A 291 -2.47 -4.80 -22.48
N ARG A 292 -2.86 -5.77 -23.32
CA ARG A 292 -3.16 -7.15 -22.91
C ARG A 292 -1.95 -7.83 -22.28
N ALA A 293 -0.75 -7.57 -22.81
CA ALA A 293 0.50 -8.16 -22.31
C ALA A 293 0.82 -7.71 -20.87
N VAL A 294 0.40 -6.50 -20.48
CA VAL A 294 0.64 -5.98 -19.12
C VAL A 294 0.00 -6.87 -18.07
N PHE A 295 -1.24 -7.36 -18.31
CA PHE A 295 -1.90 -8.26 -17.38
C PHE A 295 -1.19 -9.61 -17.24
N LEU A 296 -0.66 -10.16 -18.34
CA LEU A 296 0.06 -11.43 -18.32
C LEU A 296 1.42 -11.32 -17.63
N VAL A 297 2.18 -10.26 -17.92
CA VAL A 297 3.46 -10.02 -17.25
C VAL A 297 3.23 -9.78 -15.76
N THR A 298 2.24 -8.97 -15.39
CA THR A 298 1.86 -8.75 -14.00
C THR A 298 1.41 -10.05 -13.34
N ALA A 299 0.65 -10.91 -14.01
CA ALA A 299 0.31 -12.24 -13.51
C ALA A 299 1.57 -13.09 -13.25
N GLY A 300 2.56 -13.05 -14.14
CA GLY A 300 3.84 -13.73 -13.96
C GLY A 300 4.63 -13.23 -12.74
N VAL A 301 4.70 -11.91 -12.54
CA VAL A 301 5.37 -11.29 -11.38
C VAL A 301 4.65 -11.65 -10.07
N VAL A 302 3.31 -11.64 -10.06
CA VAL A 302 2.51 -12.06 -8.89
C VAL A 302 2.61 -13.56 -8.65
N LEU A 303 2.70 -14.38 -9.70
CA LEU A 303 2.91 -15.84 -9.58
C LEU A 303 4.27 -16.15 -8.97
N PHE A 304 5.33 -15.45 -9.41
CA PHE A 304 6.64 -15.54 -8.78
C PHE A 304 6.56 -15.21 -7.28
N ASN A 305 5.83 -14.15 -6.91
CA ASN A 305 5.60 -13.79 -5.50
C ASN A 305 4.85 -14.88 -4.73
N ALA A 306 3.82 -15.48 -5.32
CA ALA A 306 3.06 -16.56 -4.70
C ALA A 306 3.96 -17.77 -4.40
N VAL A 307 4.79 -18.18 -5.37
CA VAL A 307 5.74 -19.29 -5.20
C VAL A 307 6.83 -18.95 -4.18
N TYR A 308 7.40 -17.74 -4.25
CA TYR A 308 8.44 -17.29 -3.34
C TYR A 308 7.95 -17.19 -1.89
N SER A 309 6.76 -16.62 -1.70
CA SER A 309 6.09 -16.53 -0.41
C SER A 309 5.71 -17.91 0.12
N TRP A 310 5.19 -18.80 -0.73
CA TRP A 310 4.85 -20.17 -0.36
C TRP A 310 6.07 -20.93 0.13
N ASN A 311 7.20 -20.85 -0.58
CA ASN A 311 8.43 -21.52 -0.19
C ASN A 311 9.01 -20.98 1.12
N SER A 312 8.91 -19.66 1.34
CA SER A 312 9.35 -19.01 2.56
C SER A 312 8.48 -19.38 3.77
N LEU A 313 7.17 -19.56 3.55
CA LEU A 313 6.19 -19.94 4.58
C LEU A 313 6.15 -21.46 4.86
N ARG A 314 6.36 -22.31 3.84
CA ARG A 314 6.26 -23.78 3.93
C ARG A 314 7.42 -24.44 4.68
N ARG A 315 8.59 -23.81 4.75
CA ARG A 315 9.78 -24.31 5.47
C ARG A 315 9.61 -24.44 7.00
N ARG A 316 8.37 -24.37 7.52
CA ARG A 316 8.07 -24.27 8.96
C ARG A 316 6.91 -25.13 9.47
N ARG A 317 6.38 -26.09 8.69
CA ARG A 317 5.31 -26.97 9.23
C ARG A 317 5.80 -28.09 10.17
N ILE A 318 7.08 -28.13 10.57
CA ILE A 318 7.67 -29.09 11.54
C ILE A 318 8.75 -28.30 12.31
N PRO A 319 8.76 -28.26 13.66
CA PRO A 319 8.52 -29.38 14.58
C PRO A 319 7.26 -29.26 15.43
N GLN A 320 6.49 -30.35 15.46
CA GLN A 320 5.67 -30.69 16.63
C GLN A 320 6.63 -30.83 17.82
N VAL A 321 6.45 -30.01 18.85
CA VAL A 321 6.89 -30.42 20.18
C VAL A 321 5.81 -31.39 20.66
N SER A 322 6.04 -32.69 20.46
CA SER A 322 5.38 -33.69 21.29
C SER A 322 5.96 -33.57 22.69
N ASN A 323 5.06 -33.69 23.67
CA ASN A 323 5.30 -33.72 25.12
C ASN A 323 6.57 -34.47 25.53
#